data_AF-A0A957GMN0-F1
#
_entry.id   AF-A0A957GMN0-F1
#
_cell.length_a   1.000
_cell.length_b   1.000
_cell.length_c   1.000
_cell.angle_alpha   90.00
_cell.angle_beta   90.00
_cell.angle_gamma   90.00
#
_symmetry.space_group_name_H-M   'P 1'
#
loop_
_entity.id
_entity.type
_entity.pdbx_description
1 polymer ?
#
loop_
_entity_poly.entity_id
_entity_poly.type
_entity_poly.pdbx_seq_one_letter_code
_entity_poly.pdbx_strand_id
1 'polypeptide(L)'
;GAEPYMLQKVRDWATAQRFLRFIEEFKERVGWHGSSAEGNPSGGNRYRGLYNIALKSIGAAMKKAPDLRLDYAIDYAEPMRHPGFYFMNTPGNDLESIAGQVAGGANVIFFVTGNGSITNFPFVPTIKMVTTTPRFERLVREMDVNAGAYQDGRSMASLCAETLDLTVAIASGQLSLGEKAGHAQISLWRNWRQTDGSQTAVLLNATPPNGQPLPAKSHSLLPGSWEWTAVCTPHGPATDQVGLILPTSLCSGQIARLGVEQLNQQPDKHGLSRYVTLVHTEGCGVAMPTVRDLYNETMVSYMTHPLVGCGLFLEHGCEKTHNDYMRHQLLERGRDPEQVGWASVQADGGIGASIAHMRGWFAARETAVFATEQAGLNALRLGVLAHGDVPDEVAKSLAQLVRTVVAAGGTVVLPQRNSLLDGSFWGRVSEVEGRATVAYGETAVFPGLHLMDTPSRHWTETLTGLAATGVEIIVAYQAGQPQAAHPLVPVLQVTTTQPGQQTADFDLIFTDDPANWAAALMQLVLDTASRRYTPCLAAQKLVDFQLTRGLLGIST
;
A
#
# COMPACT_ATOMS: atom_id res chain seq x y z
N GLY A 1 6.25 -15.75 -25.27
CA GLY A 1 7.47 -16.56 -25.49
C GLY A 1 7.32 -18.06 -25.32
N ALA A 2 6.11 -18.60 -25.05
CA ALA A 2 5.84 -20.04 -24.98
C ALA A 2 4.53 -20.42 -25.71
N GLU A 3 4.08 -19.54 -26.60
CA GLU A 3 2.90 -19.71 -27.43
C GLU A 3 2.96 -21.00 -28.24
N PRO A 4 4.09 -21.37 -28.88
CA PRO A 4 4.17 -22.63 -29.62
C PRO A 4 3.91 -23.85 -28.73
N TYR A 5 4.39 -23.84 -27.48
CA TYR A 5 4.15 -24.94 -26.54
C TYR A 5 2.67 -25.08 -26.17
N MET A 6 2.00 -23.96 -25.89
CA MET A 6 0.57 -23.95 -25.54
C MET A 6 -0.31 -24.38 -26.72
N LEU A 7 0.08 -24.00 -27.95
CA LEU A 7 -0.70 -24.24 -29.17
C LEU A 7 -0.41 -25.59 -29.85
N GLN A 8 0.58 -26.36 -29.38
CA GLN A 8 0.85 -27.72 -29.88
C GLN A 8 -0.38 -28.64 -29.83
N LYS A 9 -1.21 -28.48 -28.79
CA LYS A 9 -2.44 -29.26 -28.61
C LYS A 9 -3.54 -28.34 -28.10
N VAL A 10 -4.32 -27.78 -29.02
CA VAL A 10 -5.47 -26.90 -28.75
C VAL A 10 -6.75 -27.54 -29.30
N ARG A 11 -7.88 -27.28 -28.67
CA ARG A 11 -9.18 -27.84 -29.05
C ARG A 11 -9.60 -27.49 -30.47
N ASP A 12 -9.59 -26.20 -30.78
CA ASP A 12 -10.11 -25.67 -32.02
C ASP A 12 -9.46 -24.31 -32.33
N TRP A 13 -9.73 -23.83 -33.54
CA TRP A 13 -9.25 -22.55 -34.04
C TRP A 13 -9.72 -21.37 -33.19
N ALA A 14 -10.98 -21.38 -32.72
CA ALA A 14 -11.53 -20.28 -31.94
C ALA A 14 -10.79 -20.10 -30.60
N THR A 15 -10.45 -21.20 -29.94
CA THR A 15 -9.66 -21.22 -28.70
C THR A 15 -8.25 -20.68 -28.93
N ALA A 16 -7.60 -21.10 -30.03
CA ALA A 16 -6.27 -20.62 -30.41
C ALA A 16 -6.28 -19.11 -30.69
N GLN A 17 -7.26 -18.62 -31.45
CA GLN A 17 -7.41 -17.20 -31.75
C GLN A 17 -7.66 -16.37 -30.49
N ARG A 18 -8.51 -16.85 -29.57
CA ARG A 18 -8.76 -16.15 -28.30
C ARG A 18 -7.49 -16.07 -27.45
N PHE A 19 -6.73 -17.15 -27.33
CA PHE A 19 -5.44 -17.16 -26.63
C PHE A 19 -4.45 -16.16 -27.22
N LEU A 20 -4.27 -16.15 -28.55
CA LEU A 20 -3.35 -15.22 -29.21
C LEU A 20 -3.79 -13.77 -29.08
N ARG A 21 -5.11 -13.50 -29.13
CA ARG A 21 -5.66 -12.16 -28.96
C ARG A 21 -5.34 -11.58 -27.58
N PHE A 22 -5.43 -12.38 -26.51
CA PHE A 22 -5.06 -11.94 -25.16
C PHE A 22 -3.62 -11.42 -25.08
N ILE A 23 -2.69 -12.02 -25.83
CA ILE A 23 -1.30 -11.61 -25.84
C ILE A 23 -1.15 -10.22 -26.47
N GLU A 24 -1.82 -9.99 -27.61
CA GLU A 24 -1.75 -8.71 -28.31
C GLU A 24 -2.46 -7.59 -27.54
N GLU A 25 -3.67 -7.85 -27.01
CA GLU A 25 -4.39 -6.93 -26.12
C GLU A 25 -3.56 -6.58 -24.88
N PHE A 26 -2.86 -7.55 -24.31
CA PHE A 26 -1.99 -7.32 -23.16
C PHE A 26 -0.79 -6.43 -23.52
N LYS A 27 -0.11 -6.68 -24.64
CA LYS A 27 1.01 -5.85 -25.12
C LYS A 27 0.57 -4.43 -25.40
N GLU A 28 -0.54 -4.27 -26.11
CA GLU A 28 -1.11 -2.96 -26.43
C GLU A 28 -1.40 -2.16 -25.17
N ARG A 29 -2.12 -2.78 -24.21
CA ARG A 29 -2.44 -2.15 -22.93
C ARG A 29 -1.18 -1.76 -22.16
N VAL A 30 -0.19 -2.65 -22.02
CA VAL A 30 1.06 -2.29 -21.31
C VAL A 30 1.82 -1.16 -22.03
N GLY A 31 1.71 -1.08 -23.37
CA GLY A 31 2.25 0.00 -24.18
C GLY A 31 1.64 1.37 -23.87
N TRP A 32 0.32 1.44 -23.63
CA TRP A 32 -0.34 2.69 -23.20
C TRP A 32 0.24 3.23 -21.89
N HIS A 33 0.69 2.34 -21.02
CA HIS A 33 1.30 2.69 -19.74
C HIS A 33 2.82 2.96 -19.83
N GLY A 34 3.40 3.00 -21.04
CA GLY A 34 4.82 3.33 -21.25
C GLY A 34 5.79 2.19 -20.93
N SER A 35 5.36 0.94 -21.10
CA SER A 35 6.19 -0.24 -20.84
C SER A 35 5.95 -1.34 -21.86
N SER A 36 6.55 -2.51 -21.63
CA SER A 36 6.37 -3.68 -22.47
C SER A 36 6.36 -4.98 -21.66
N ALA A 37 5.80 -6.03 -22.25
CA ALA A 37 5.68 -7.35 -21.63
C ALA A 37 7.05 -8.03 -21.39
N GLU A 38 8.10 -7.54 -22.06
CA GLU A 38 9.49 -7.99 -21.95
C GLU A 38 10.20 -7.53 -20.67
N GLY A 39 9.58 -6.67 -19.85
CA GLY A 39 10.11 -6.17 -18.57
C GLY A 39 10.31 -7.24 -17.47
N ASN A 40 9.94 -8.49 -17.74
CA ASN A 40 10.10 -9.67 -16.90
C ASN A 40 11.14 -10.58 -17.59
N PRO A 41 12.18 -11.19 -16.97
CA PRO A 41 12.40 -11.51 -15.54
C PRO A 41 12.79 -10.32 -14.65
N SER A 42 12.41 -10.41 -13.37
CA SER A 42 12.81 -9.46 -12.31
C SER A 42 14.32 -9.48 -12.05
N GLY A 43 14.86 -8.46 -11.36
CA GLY A 43 16.28 -8.40 -10.98
C GLY A 43 16.73 -9.65 -10.20
N GLY A 44 15.95 -10.07 -9.19
CA GLY A 44 16.22 -11.29 -8.44
C GLY A 44 16.18 -12.56 -9.29
N ASN A 45 15.31 -12.62 -10.31
CA ASN A 45 15.31 -13.73 -11.27
C ASN A 45 16.60 -13.74 -12.13
N ARG A 46 17.04 -12.58 -12.62
CA ARG A 46 18.27 -12.45 -13.43
C ARG A 46 19.51 -12.83 -12.63
N TYR A 47 19.61 -12.35 -11.39
CA TYR A 47 20.70 -12.70 -10.47
C TYR A 47 20.82 -14.21 -10.25
N ARG A 48 19.69 -14.93 -10.23
CA ARG A 48 19.63 -16.40 -10.04
C ARG A 48 19.63 -17.20 -11.35
N GLY A 49 20.02 -16.59 -12.47
CA GLY A 49 20.25 -17.30 -13.74
C GLY A 49 19.04 -17.44 -14.68
N LEU A 50 17.90 -16.79 -14.39
CA LEU A 50 16.82 -16.67 -15.37
C LEU A 50 17.07 -15.45 -16.26
N TYR A 51 17.79 -15.67 -17.35
CA TYR A 51 18.35 -14.60 -18.19
C TYR A 51 17.33 -13.85 -19.04
N ASN A 52 16.27 -14.51 -19.52
CA ASN A 52 15.29 -13.88 -20.42
C ASN A 52 13.86 -14.40 -20.20
N ILE A 53 12.90 -13.68 -20.79
CA ILE A 53 11.48 -13.97 -20.66
C ILE A 53 11.07 -15.28 -21.31
N ALA A 54 11.75 -15.69 -22.39
CA ALA A 54 11.40 -16.91 -23.13
C ALA A 54 11.66 -18.16 -22.27
N LEU A 55 12.85 -18.26 -21.65
CA LEU A 55 13.20 -19.36 -20.74
C LEU A 55 12.22 -19.44 -19.56
N LYS A 56 11.90 -18.29 -18.96
CA LYS A 56 10.91 -18.21 -17.88
C LYS A 56 9.51 -18.63 -18.34
N SER A 57 9.09 -18.19 -19.52
CA SER A 57 7.78 -18.51 -20.09
C SER A 57 7.62 -20.00 -20.37
N ILE A 58 8.66 -20.65 -20.91
CA ILE A 58 8.63 -22.09 -21.19
C ILE A 58 8.50 -22.88 -19.88
N GLY A 59 9.28 -22.54 -18.85
CA GLY A 59 9.15 -23.16 -17.52
C GLY A 59 7.76 -22.99 -16.91
N ALA A 60 7.14 -21.82 -17.09
CA ALA A 60 5.76 -21.59 -16.65
C ALA A 60 4.73 -22.41 -17.44
N ALA A 61 4.89 -22.51 -18.76
CA ALA A 61 4.00 -23.25 -19.63
C ALA A 61 4.06 -24.77 -19.38
N MET A 62 5.22 -25.30 -18.97
CA MET A 62 5.43 -26.72 -18.62
C MET A 62 4.62 -27.20 -17.40
N LYS A 63 3.90 -26.31 -16.70
CA LYS A 63 2.86 -26.69 -15.74
C LYS A 63 1.70 -27.44 -16.41
N LYS A 64 1.44 -27.15 -17.69
CA LYS A 64 0.55 -27.94 -18.53
C LYS A 64 1.34 -29.13 -19.07
N ALA A 65 0.88 -30.37 -18.86
CA ALA A 65 1.53 -31.53 -19.48
C ALA A 65 1.52 -31.41 -21.03
N PRO A 66 2.56 -31.88 -21.75
CA PRO A 66 2.64 -31.74 -23.21
C PRO A 66 1.44 -32.38 -23.95
N ASP A 67 0.96 -33.52 -23.45
CA ASP A 67 -0.16 -34.29 -23.99
C ASP A 67 -1.54 -33.75 -23.55
N LEU A 68 -1.60 -32.79 -22.64
CA LEU A 68 -2.85 -32.14 -22.24
C LEU A 68 -3.24 -31.05 -23.25
N ARG A 69 -4.50 -31.10 -23.70
CA ARG A 69 -5.06 -30.17 -24.69
C ARG A 69 -5.53 -28.89 -24.02
N LEU A 70 -5.19 -27.72 -24.58
CA LEU A 70 -5.83 -26.45 -24.21
C LEU A 70 -7.28 -26.45 -24.67
N ASP A 71 -8.20 -26.44 -23.71
CA ASP A 71 -9.63 -26.62 -23.93
C ASP A 71 -10.38 -25.31 -24.06
N TYR A 72 -10.03 -24.33 -23.22
CA TYR A 72 -10.68 -23.03 -23.20
C TYR A 72 -9.66 -21.93 -22.90
N ALA A 73 -9.83 -20.78 -23.55
CA ALA A 73 -9.19 -19.53 -23.16
C ALA A 73 -10.28 -18.58 -22.66
N ILE A 74 -10.14 -18.05 -21.46
CA ILE A 74 -11.17 -17.26 -20.76
C ILE A 74 -10.60 -15.96 -20.21
N ASP A 75 -11.46 -14.95 -20.05
CA ASP A 75 -11.08 -13.66 -19.46
C ASP A 75 -10.94 -13.76 -17.93
N TYR A 76 -10.34 -12.73 -17.33
CA TYR A 76 -10.15 -12.65 -15.88
C TYR A 76 -11.48 -12.85 -15.13
N ALA A 77 -11.50 -13.82 -14.22
CA ALA A 77 -12.68 -14.19 -13.42
C ALA A 77 -13.90 -14.70 -14.21
N GLU A 78 -13.77 -15.00 -15.51
CA GLU A 78 -14.85 -15.63 -16.27
C GLU A 78 -15.14 -17.05 -15.71
N PRO A 79 -16.41 -17.41 -15.45
CA PRO A 79 -16.75 -18.70 -14.86
C PRO A 79 -16.36 -19.92 -15.72
N MET A 80 -15.71 -20.91 -15.12
CA MET A 80 -15.43 -22.21 -15.74
C MET A 80 -16.68 -23.08 -15.75
N ARG A 81 -17.33 -23.23 -16.92
CA ARG A 81 -18.63 -23.93 -17.05
C ARG A 81 -18.56 -25.40 -17.44
N HIS A 82 -17.41 -25.88 -17.89
CA HIS A 82 -17.27 -27.22 -18.46
C HIS A 82 -15.98 -27.90 -17.96
N PRO A 83 -15.89 -29.23 -18.00
CA PRO A 83 -14.63 -29.92 -17.73
C PRO A 83 -13.59 -29.61 -18.82
N GLY A 84 -12.32 -29.50 -18.43
CA GLY A 84 -11.19 -29.34 -19.34
C GLY A 84 -10.06 -28.48 -18.76
N PHE A 85 -9.00 -28.28 -19.53
CA PHE A 85 -7.89 -27.40 -19.18
C PHE A 85 -8.12 -25.95 -19.65
N TYR A 86 -8.23 -25.03 -18.71
CA TYR A 86 -8.47 -23.60 -18.96
C TYR A 86 -7.17 -22.80 -18.93
N PHE A 87 -7.03 -21.86 -19.87
CA PHE A 87 -6.10 -20.73 -19.76
C PHE A 87 -6.90 -19.47 -19.42
N MET A 88 -6.58 -18.81 -18.31
CA MET A 88 -7.22 -17.55 -17.92
C MET A 88 -6.28 -16.37 -18.19
N ASN A 89 -6.80 -15.32 -18.82
CA ASN A 89 -6.09 -14.06 -19.04
C ASN A 89 -5.99 -13.28 -17.72
N THR A 90 -4.88 -13.46 -16.99
CA THR A 90 -4.61 -12.78 -15.71
C THR A 90 -3.33 -11.94 -15.79
N PRO A 91 -3.12 -10.95 -14.90
CA PRO A 91 -1.82 -10.32 -14.73
C PRO A 91 -0.78 -11.31 -14.22
N GLY A 92 0.52 -10.96 -14.34
CA GLY A 92 1.62 -11.78 -13.83
C GLY A 92 1.80 -11.77 -12.30
N ASN A 93 1.06 -10.93 -11.56
CA ASN A 93 1.07 -10.92 -10.10
C ASN A 93 0.31 -12.12 -9.53
N ASP A 94 0.96 -12.85 -8.62
CA ASP A 94 0.47 -14.10 -8.03
C ASP A 94 -0.92 -13.94 -7.38
N LEU A 95 -1.09 -12.93 -6.51
CA LEU A 95 -2.31 -12.73 -5.73
C LEU A 95 -3.48 -12.29 -6.61
N GLU A 96 -3.22 -11.42 -7.58
CA GLU A 96 -4.22 -10.99 -8.56
C GLU A 96 -4.66 -12.15 -9.47
N SER A 97 -3.72 -12.99 -9.92
CA SER A 97 -4.00 -14.17 -10.74
C SER A 97 -4.84 -15.21 -9.98
N ILE A 98 -4.45 -15.53 -8.74
CA ILE A 98 -5.20 -16.48 -7.88
C ILE A 98 -6.62 -15.97 -7.62
N ALA A 99 -6.79 -14.67 -7.34
CA ALA A 99 -8.12 -14.10 -7.13
C ALA A 99 -9.03 -14.28 -8.36
N GLY A 100 -8.48 -14.13 -9.57
CA GLY A 100 -9.19 -14.42 -10.81
C GLY A 100 -9.57 -15.89 -10.94
N GLN A 101 -8.65 -16.82 -10.64
CA GLN A 101 -8.91 -18.26 -10.68
C GLN A 101 -10.00 -18.70 -9.70
N VAL A 102 -9.96 -18.18 -8.47
CA VAL A 102 -10.99 -18.45 -7.45
C VAL A 102 -12.34 -17.88 -7.90
N ALA A 103 -12.38 -16.64 -8.40
CA ALA A 103 -13.60 -16.04 -8.91
C ALA A 103 -14.18 -16.80 -10.13
N GLY A 104 -13.31 -17.40 -10.95
CA GLY A 104 -13.70 -18.28 -12.06
C GLY A 104 -14.21 -19.67 -11.62
N GLY A 105 -14.06 -20.03 -10.35
CA GLY A 105 -14.63 -21.26 -9.76
C GLY A 105 -13.61 -22.30 -9.29
N ALA A 106 -12.33 -21.97 -9.15
CA ALA A 106 -11.34 -22.90 -8.59
C ALA A 106 -11.62 -23.18 -7.09
N ASN A 107 -11.60 -24.46 -6.70
CA ASN A 107 -11.84 -24.93 -5.33
C ASN A 107 -10.58 -25.46 -4.61
N VAL A 108 -9.47 -25.61 -5.33
CA VAL A 108 -8.13 -25.89 -4.79
C VAL A 108 -7.11 -25.16 -5.67
N ILE A 109 -6.08 -24.58 -5.06
CA ILE A 109 -4.99 -23.89 -5.76
C ILE A 109 -3.67 -24.64 -5.55
N PHE A 110 -2.93 -24.89 -6.63
CA PHE A 110 -1.53 -25.30 -6.57
C PHE A 110 -0.63 -24.07 -6.71
N PHE A 111 0.18 -23.80 -5.70
CA PHE A 111 1.08 -22.66 -5.71
C PHE A 111 2.54 -23.11 -5.67
N VAL A 112 3.21 -23.04 -6.81
CA VAL A 112 4.61 -23.44 -6.96
C VAL A 112 5.52 -22.25 -6.73
N THR A 113 6.50 -22.39 -5.83
CA THR A 113 7.42 -21.32 -5.45
C THR A 113 8.87 -21.78 -5.34
N GLY A 114 9.80 -21.00 -5.90
CA GLY A 114 11.24 -21.24 -5.73
C GLY A 114 11.83 -20.58 -4.49
N ASN A 115 11.27 -19.44 -4.08
CA ASN A 115 11.76 -18.66 -2.94
C ASN A 115 11.08 -19.01 -1.63
N GLY A 116 9.96 -19.75 -1.68
CA GLY A 116 9.18 -20.08 -0.49
C GLY A 116 8.16 -19.00 -0.17
N SER A 117 7.39 -18.54 -1.16
CA SER A 117 6.25 -17.66 -0.91
C SER A 117 5.18 -18.41 -0.10
N ILE A 118 4.71 -17.77 0.98
CA ILE A 118 3.72 -18.33 1.93
C ILE A 118 2.30 -17.82 1.65
N THR A 119 2.06 -17.35 0.43
CA THR A 119 0.76 -16.86 -0.05
C THR A 119 -0.33 -17.91 0.05
N ASN A 120 -1.47 -17.58 0.68
CA ASN A 120 -2.68 -18.40 0.66
C ASN A 120 -3.91 -17.55 0.36
N PHE A 121 -4.99 -18.21 -0.03
CA PHE A 121 -6.29 -17.60 -0.22
C PHE A 121 -7.20 -17.81 1.01
N PRO A 122 -8.05 -16.84 1.42
CA PRO A 122 -8.77 -16.91 2.70
C PRO A 122 -9.73 -18.10 2.89
N PHE A 123 -10.34 -18.60 1.81
CA PHE A 123 -11.33 -19.68 1.89
C PHE A 123 -11.14 -20.79 0.85
N VAL A 124 -10.11 -20.69 0.01
CA VAL A 124 -9.78 -21.73 -0.99
C VAL A 124 -8.43 -22.33 -0.61
N PRO A 125 -8.36 -23.65 -0.32
CA PRO A 125 -7.13 -24.28 0.13
C PRO A 125 -6.03 -24.12 -0.92
N THR A 126 -4.84 -23.73 -0.47
CA THR A 126 -3.68 -23.48 -1.32
C THR A 126 -2.56 -24.44 -0.96
N ILE A 127 -2.32 -25.43 -1.83
CA ILE A 127 -1.27 -26.43 -1.70
C ILE A 127 0.03 -25.81 -2.22
N LYS A 128 0.96 -25.52 -1.31
CA LYS A 128 2.22 -24.84 -1.62
C LYS A 128 3.34 -25.84 -1.84
N MET A 129 4.05 -25.64 -2.95
CA MET A 129 5.08 -26.56 -3.41
C MET A 129 6.39 -25.79 -3.60
N VAL A 130 7.43 -26.17 -2.87
CA VAL A 130 8.74 -25.54 -2.98
C VAL A 130 9.72 -26.40 -3.78
N THR A 131 10.48 -25.77 -4.67
CA THR A 131 11.28 -26.50 -5.68
C THR A 131 12.65 -26.96 -5.19
N THR A 132 13.00 -26.75 -3.92
CA THR A 132 14.30 -27.19 -3.35
C THR A 132 14.13 -27.59 -1.88
N THR A 133 14.76 -28.71 -1.49
CA THR A 133 14.67 -29.28 -0.14
C THR A 133 15.17 -28.34 0.97
N PRO A 134 16.30 -27.62 0.83
CA PRO A 134 16.75 -26.73 1.90
C PRO A 134 15.75 -25.60 2.24
N ARG A 135 14.97 -25.12 1.26
CA ARG A 135 13.92 -24.12 1.53
C ARG A 135 12.67 -24.77 2.14
N PHE A 136 12.35 -26.01 1.77
CA PHE A 136 11.28 -26.76 2.40
C PHE A 136 11.52 -26.93 3.90
N GLU A 137 12.72 -27.36 4.29
CA GLU A 137 13.08 -27.58 5.69
C GLU A 137 12.99 -26.29 6.52
N ARG A 138 13.37 -25.15 5.92
CA ARG A 138 13.30 -23.83 6.56
C ARG A 138 11.86 -23.31 6.76
N LEU A 139 10.93 -23.73 5.89
CA LEU A 139 9.53 -23.26 5.85
C LEU A 139 8.55 -24.43 6.03
N VAL A 140 8.94 -25.44 6.80
CA VAL A 140 8.18 -26.70 6.95
C VAL A 140 6.80 -26.50 7.59
N ARG A 141 6.60 -25.36 8.27
CA ARG A 141 5.30 -24.99 8.86
C ARG A 141 4.35 -24.36 7.85
N GLU A 142 4.87 -23.93 6.70
CA GLU A 142 4.10 -23.25 5.68
C GLU A 142 4.06 -24.03 4.35
N MET A 143 5.03 -24.90 4.05
CA MET A 143 5.14 -25.61 2.75
C MET A 143 4.56 -27.01 2.77
N ASP A 144 3.56 -27.28 1.93
CA ASP A 144 2.86 -28.57 1.87
C ASP A 144 3.66 -29.66 1.15
N VAL A 145 4.39 -29.31 0.09
CA VAL A 145 5.12 -30.27 -0.78
C VAL A 145 6.57 -29.87 -1.00
N ASN A 146 7.49 -30.80 -0.74
CA ASN A 146 8.89 -30.71 -1.14
C ASN A 146 9.09 -31.25 -2.57
N ALA A 147 9.00 -30.39 -3.59
CA ALA A 147 9.30 -30.77 -4.95
C ALA A 147 10.82 -30.90 -5.22
N GLY A 148 11.66 -30.35 -4.32
CA GLY A 148 13.12 -30.50 -4.36
C GLY A 148 13.58 -31.94 -4.22
N ALA A 149 12.79 -32.81 -3.58
CA ALA A 149 13.09 -34.23 -3.44
C ALA A 149 13.36 -34.94 -4.78
N TYR A 150 12.80 -34.44 -5.90
CA TYR A 150 13.13 -34.94 -7.23
C TYR A 150 14.61 -34.77 -7.58
N GLN A 151 15.21 -33.63 -7.20
CA GLN A 151 16.64 -33.38 -7.39
C GLN A 151 17.51 -34.21 -6.43
N ASP A 152 16.93 -34.65 -5.31
CA ASP A 152 17.59 -35.51 -4.31
C ASP A 152 17.48 -37.01 -4.64
N GLY A 153 17.01 -37.36 -5.85
CA GLY A 153 16.97 -38.73 -6.35
C GLY A 153 15.61 -39.43 -6.23
N ARG A 154 14.58 -38.76 -5.71
CA ARG A 154 13.22 -39.31 -5.67
C ARG A 154 12.61 -39.32 -7.08
N SER A 155 11.87 -40.37 -7.43
CA SER A 155 11.21 -40.44 -8.74
C SER A 155 10.05 -39.45 -8.82
N MET A 156 9.87 -38.83 -9.99
CA MET A 156 8.73 -37.94 -10.26
C MET A 156 7.39 -38.66 -10.05
N ALA A 157 7.30 -39.94 -10.46
CA ALA A 157 6.09 -40.74 -10.28
C ALA A 157 5.68 -40.88 -8.81
N SER A 158 6.64 -41.17 -7.92
CA SER A 158 6.37 -41.24 -6.47
C SER A 158 5.95 -39.87 -5.92
N LEU A 159 6.64 -38.80 -6.32
CA LEU A 159 6.32 -37.44 -5.87
C LEU A 159 4.91 -37.01 -6.31
N CYS A 160 4.53 -37.31 -7.55
CA CYS A 160 3.20 -37.04 -8.08
C CYS A 160 2.12 -37.84 -7.34
N ALA A 161 2.35 -39.12 -7.04
CA ALA A 161 1.40 -39.95 -6.32
C ALA A 161 1.10 -39.39 -4.92
N GLU A 162 2.14 -39.09 -4.13
CA GLU A 162 1.95 -38.50 -2.79
C GLU A 162 1.30 -37.11 -2.84
N THR A 163 1.66 -36.31 -3.84
CA THR A 163 1.03 -35.00 -4.05
C THR A 163 -0.46 -35.13 -4.36
N LEU A 164 -0.85 -36.12 -5.17
CA LEU A 164 -2.25 -36.38 -5.51
C LEU A 164 -3.02 -36.85 -4.27
N ASP A 165 -2.46 -37.75 -3.47
CA ASP A 165 -3.08 -38.21 -2.22
C ASP A 165 -3.31 -37.05 -1.26
N LEU A 166 -2.31 -36.17 -1.09
CA LEU A 166 -2.42 -34.95 -0.29
C LEU A 166 -3.51 -34.00 -0.85
N THR A 167 -3.58 -33.86 -2.18
CA THR A 167 -4.59 -33.04 -2.84
C THR A 167 -5.99 -33.53 -2.53
N VAL A 168 -6.23 -34.85 -2.63
CA VAL A 168 -7.53 -35.45 -2.32
C VAL A 168 -7.86 -35.28 -0.84
N ALA A 169 -6.90 -35.46 0.06
CA ALA A 169 -7.09 -35.25 1.49
C ALA A 169 -7.48 -33.80 1.81
N ILE A 170 -6.81 -32.82 1.20
CA ILE A 170 -7.10 -31.39 1.39
C ILE A 170 -8.46 -31.02 0.81
N ALA A 171 -8.77 -31.49 -0.41
CA ALA A 171 -10.09 -31.31 -1.00
C ALA A 171 -11.22 -31.98 -0.17
N SER A 172 -10.88 -32.98 0.65
CA SER A 172 -11.80 -33.67 1.57
C SER A 172 -11.89 -33.02 2.95
N GLY A 173 -11.23 -31.88 3.18
CA GLY A 173 -11.33 -31.09 4.42
C GLY A 173 -10.10 -31.11 5.33
N GLN A 174 -9.01 -31.77 4.94
CA GLN A 174 -7.74 -31.59 5.65
C GLN A 174 -7.22 -30.17 5.41
N LEU A 175 -6.92 -29.42 6.47
CA LEU A 175 -6.31 -28.10 6.31
C LEU A 175 -4.89 -28.22 5.74
N SER A 176 -4.61 -27.42 4.72
CA SER A 176 -3.23 -27.15 4.26
C SER A 176 -2.41 -26.48 5.37
N LEU A 177 -1.09 -26.52 5.24
CA LEU A 177 -0.20 -25.85 6.19
C LEU A 177 -0.40 -24.33 6.19
N GLY A 178 -0.76 -23.76 5.03
CA GLY A 178 -1.09 -22.34 4.92
C GLY A 178 -2.30 -21.94 5.74
N GLU A 179 -3.36 -22.74 5.69
CA GLU A 179 -4.57 -22.53 6.50
C GLU A 179 -4.28 -22.69 7.99
N LYS A 180 -3.51 -23.71 8.38
CA LYS A 180 -3.08 -23.90 9.77
C LYS A 180 -2.23 -22.74 10.30
N ALA A 181 -1.46 -22.09 9.43
CA ALA A 181 -0.65 -20.94 9.77
C ALA A 181 -1.47 -19.64 9.97
N GLY A 182 -2.76 -19.63 9.61
CA GLY A 182 -3.63 -18.47 9.79
C GLY A 182 -3.30 -17.27 8.88
N HIS A 183 -2.56 -17.51 7.80
CA HIS A 183 -2.11 -16.49 6.85
C HIS A 183 -2.87 -16.59 5.52
N ALA A 184 -3.49 -15.52 5.06
CA ALA A 184 -4.09 -15.39 3.74
C ALA A 184 -4.18 -13.92 3.28
N GLN A 185 -4.06 -13.69 1.97
CA GLN A 185 -4.12 -12.37 1.35
C GLN A 185 -4.88 -12.44 0.02
N ILE A 186 -5.49 -11.33 -0.38
CA ILE A 186 -6.15 -11.18 -1.68
C ILE A 186 -5.73 -9.85 -2.27
N SER A 187 -5.48 -9.84 -3.58
CA SER A 187 -5.50 -8.63 -4.39
C SER A 187 -6.39 -8.88 -5.60
N LEU A 188 -7.27 -7.94 -5.93
CA LEU A 188 -7.96 -7.96 -7.21
C LEU A 188 -7.10 -7.26 -8.26
N TRP A 189 -7.22 -7.68 -9.52
CA TRP A 189 -6.50 -7.02 -10.60
C TRP A 189 -6.95 -5.56 -10.76
N ARG A 190 -6.09 -4.63 -10.38
CA ARG A 190 -6.38 -3.19 -10.50
C ARG A 190 -6.06 -2.73 -11.93
N ASN A 191 -7.09 -2.70 -12.78
CA ASN A 191 -6.99 -2.20 -14.15
C ASN A 191 -7.33 -0.69 -14.17
N TRP A 192 -6.35 0.15 -14.48
CA TRP A 192 -6.51 1.61 -14.48
C TRP A 192 -7.05 2.13 -15.82
N ARG A 193 -7.62 3.34 -15.79
CA ARG A 193 -8.42 3.93 -16.87
C ARG A 193 -7.62 4.41 -18.09
N GLN A 194 -6.32 4.17 -18.19
CA GLN A 194 -5.63 4.58 -19.41
C GLN A 194 -6.05 3.66 -20.55
N THR A 195 -6.90 4.18 -21.43
CA THR A 195 -7.51 3.45 -22.54
C THR A 195 -6.78 3.69 -23.87
N ASP A 196 -5.75 4.54 -23.89
CA ASP A 196 -4.90 4.81 -25.05
C ASP A 196 -3.52 5.37 -24.66
N GLY A 197 -2.59 5.43 -25.63
CA GLY A 197 -1.23 5.93 -25.43
C GLY A 197 -1.03 7.43 -25.69
N SER A 198 -2.09 8.23 -25.89
CA SER A 198 -1.97 9.63 -26.34
C SER A 198 -1.27 10.54 -25.32
N GLN A 199 -1.40 10.23 -24.02
CA GLN A 199 -0.83 11.01 -22.92
C GLN A 199 0.51 10.47 -22.41
N THR A 200 0.94 9.29 -22.87
CA THR A 200 2.08 8.56 -22.29
C THR A 200 3.36 9.39 -22.30
N ALA A 201 3.67 10.07 -23.41
CA ALA A 201 4.86 10.91 -23.52
C ALA A 201 4.81 12.13 -22.57
N VAL A 202 3.64 12.74 -22.39
CA VAL A 202 3.48 13.88 -21.47
C VAL A 202 3.69 13.42 -20.03
N LEU A 203 3.09 12.29 -19.65
CA LEU A 203 3.18 11.73 -18.30
C LEU A 203 4.60 11.28 -17.93
N LEU A 204 5.33 10.69 -18.88
CA LEU A 204 6.73 10.26 -18.66
C LEU A 204 7.71 11.43 -18.51
N ASN A 205 7.38 12.61 -19.04
CA ASN A 205 8.24 13.80 -19.03
C ASN A 205 7.71 14.91 -18.10
N ALA A 206 6.79 14.58 -17.19
CA ALA A 206 6.27 15.55 -16.23
C ALA A 206 7.40 16.07 -15.33
N THR A 207 7.47 17.39 -15.16
CA THR A 207 8.48 18.01 -14.29
C THR A 207 8.09 17.84 -12.82
N PRO A 208 8.99 17.36 -11.95
CA PRO A 208 8.70 17.21 -10.53
C PRO A 208 8.48 18.59 -9.88
N PRO A 209 7.67 18.66 -8.81
CA PRO A 209 7.56 19.86 -7.99
C PRO A 209 8.89 20.28 -7.37
N ASN A 210 9.01 21.55 -6.96
CA ASN A 210 10.28 22.14 -6.50
C ASN A 210 10.47 22.17 -4.97
N GLY A 211 9.51 21.66 -4.21
CA GLY A 211 9.51 21.66 -2.74
C GLY A 211 9.23 23.01 -2.07
N GLN A 212 9.11 24.12 -2.82
CA GLN A 212 8.98 25.46 -2.24
C GLN A 212 7.54 25.79 -1.86
N PRO A 213 7.26 26.36 -0.68
CA PRO A 213 5.90 26.71 -0.28
C PRO A 213 5.31 27.82 -1.16
N LEU A 214 3.99 27.77 -1.32
CA LEU A 214 3.22 28.82 -1.99
C LEU A 214 2.99 30.01 -1.04
N PRO A 215 2.92 31.24 -1.57
CA PRO A 215 2.54 32.39 -0.76
C PRO A 215 1.09 32.23 -0.25
N ALA A 216 0.90 32.42 1.05
CA ALA A 216 -0.41 32.43 1.70
C ALA A 216 -0.81 33.85 2.14
N LYS A 217 -2.10 34.14 2.09
CA LYS A 217 -2.69 35.36 2.62
C LYS A 217 -2.57 35.39 4.15
N SER A 218 -2.32 36.57 4.72
CA SER A 218 -2.08 36.76 6.17
C SER A 218 -3.14 37.61 6.89
N HIS A 219 -4.30 37.86 6.26
CA HIS A 219 -5.41 38.60 6.86
C HIS A 219 -6.53 37.67 7.39
N SER A 220 -7.41 38.20 8.24
CA SER A 220 -8.55 37.46 8.80
C SER A 220 -8.11 36.14 9.45
N LEU A 221 -7.14 36.24 10.35
CA LEU A 221 -6.61 35.14 11.16
C LEU A 221 -7.50 34.92 12.39
N LEU A 222 -7.40 33.74 13.02
CA LEU A 222 -8.03 33.53 14.32
C LEU A 222 -7.33 34.37 15.39
N PRO A 223 -8.08 35.11 16.23
CA PRO A 223 -7.50 35.82 17.37
C PRO A 223 -7.08 34.84 18.48
N GLY A 224 -6.12 35.25 19.31
CA GLY A 224 -5.70 34.50 20.50
C GLY A 224 -4.33 33.83 20.37
N SER A 225 -3.83 33.32 21.51
CA SER A 225 -2.65 32.44 21.56
C SER A 225 -3.12 31.00 21.57
N TRP A 226 -2.50 30.18 20.74
CA TRP A 226 -2.87 28.79 20.52
C TRP A 226 -1.66 27.89 20.82
N GLU A 227 -1.79 27.08 21.86
CA GLU A 227 -0.75 26.17 22.34
C GLU A 227 -1.32 24.76 22.53
N TRP A 228 -0.45 23.76 22.45
CA TRP A 228 -0.80 22.36 22.60
C TRP A 228 0.33 21.57 23.26
N THR A 229 0.00 20.43 23.83
CA THR A 229 0.97 19.55 24.51
C THR A 229 1.60 18.60 23.50
N ALA A 230 2.81 18.90 23.04
CA ALA A 230 3.58 18.08 22.13
C ALA A 230 4.34 16.95 22.82
N VAL A 231 4.79 15.96 22.05
CA VAL A 231 5.84 15.01 22.45
C VAL A 231 7.19 15.55 21.97
N CYS A 232 8.18 15.49 22.85
CA CYS A 232 9.55 15.85 22.53
C CYS A 232 10.19 14.74 21.69
N THR A 233 10.49 15.03 20.42
CA THR A 233 11.22 14.08 19.55
C THR A 233 12.58 14.66 19.15
N PRO A 234 13.53 13.82 18.70
CA PRO A 234 14.79 14.31 18.12
C PRO A 234 14.61 15.24 16.91
N HIS A 235 13.43 15.22 16.27
CA HIS A 235 13.08 16.04 15.11
C HIS A 235 12.28 17.30 15.47
N GLY A 236 12.05 17.55 16.76
CA GLY A 236 11.25 18.65 17.28
C GLY A 236 9.92 18.19 17.91
N PRO A 237 9.05 19.14 18.30
CA PRO A 237 7.75 18.82 18.88
C PRO A 237 6.86 18.10 17.86
N ALA A 238 6.28 16.96 18.25
CA ALA A 238 5.36 16.17 17.41
C ALA A 238 4.08 15.78 18.16
N THR A 239 3.03 15.43 17.44
CA THR A 239 1.74 15.01 18.03
C THR A 239 1.74 13.60 18.60
N ASP A 240 2.67 12.74 18.19
CA ASP A 240 2.78 11.36 18.67
C ASP A 240 4.20 10.81 18.43
N GLN A 241 4.50 9.65 19.01
CA GLN A 241 5.73 8.90 18.77
C GLN A 241 5.42 7.40 18.71
N VAL A 242 5.46 6.83 17.51
CA VAL A 242 5.03 5.45 17.22
C VAL A 242 6.18 4.56 16.75
N GLY A 243 6.02 3.26 16.97
CA GLY A 243 6.81 2.23 16.32
C GLY A 243 6.16 1.80 14.99
N LEU A 244 6.91 1.81 13.89
CA LEU A 244 6.38 1.45 12.56
C LEU A 244 6.93 0.12 12.07
N ILE A 245 6.06 -0.83 11.72
CA ILE A 245 6.41 -1.98 10.88
C ILE A 245 5.87 -1.72 9.48
N LEU A 246 6.77 -1.44 8.54
CA LEU A 246 6.42 -1.09 7.17
C LEU A 246 6.68 -2.28 6.23
N PRO A 247 5.64 -3.04 5.83
CA PRO A 247 5.81 -4.15 4.91
C PRO A 247 6.24 -3.63 3.53
N THR A 248 7.25 -4.22 2.90
CA THR A 248 7.71 -3.81 1.56
C THR A 248 6.93 -4.48 0.42
N SER A 249 5.95 -5.32 0.75
CA SER A 249 5.07 -5.96 -0.21
C SER A 249 3.74 -6.39 0.42
N LEU A 250 2.72 -6.58 -0.41
CA LEU A 250 1.45 -7.16 0.04
C LEU A 250 1.64 -8.48 0.78
N CYS A 251 2.60 -9.31 0.35
CA CYS A 251 2.87 -10.64 0.91
C CYS A 251 3.35 -10.61 2.36
N SER A 252 4.03 -9.55 2.81
CA SER A 252 4.42 -9.38 4.22
C SER A 252 3.38 -8.63 5.06
N GLY A 253 2.33 -8.09 4.43
CA GLY A 253 1.34 -7.24 5.07
C GLY A 253 0.61 -7.88 6.26
N GLN A 254 0.10 -9.10 6.13
CA GLN A 254 -0.62 -9.72 7.25
C GLN A 254 0.32 -10.06 8.42
N ILE A 255 1.56 -10.45 8.14
CA ILE A 255 2.56 -10.77 9.16
C ILE A 255 2.93 -9.50 9.94
N ALA A 256 3.02 -8.36 9.26
CA ALA A 256 3.17 -7.06 9.91
C ALA A 256 2.00 -6.75 10.85
N ARG A 257 0.74 -7.04 10.45
CA ARG A 257 -0.43 -6.85 11.34
C ARG A 257 -0.34 -7.74 12.57
N LEU A 258 -0.06 -9.03 12.39
CA LEU A 258 0.09 -9.97 13.51
C LEU A 258 1.22 -9.53 14.46
N GLY A 259 2.34 -9.04 13.93
CA GLY A 259 3.44 -8.50 14.72
C GLY A 259 3.04 -7.26 15.52
N VAL A 260 2.38 -6.30 14.88
CA VAL A 260 1.89 -5.06 15.52
C VAL A 260 0.83 -5.35 16.59
N GLU A 261 -0.09 -6.30 16.35
CA GLU A 261 -1.09 -6.71 17.34
C GLU A 261 -0.42 -7.29 18.59
N GLN A 262 0.56 -8.18 18.42
CA GLN A 262 1.32 -8.75 19.55
C GLN A 262 2.17 -7.72 20.28
N LEU A 263 2.74 -6.74 19.57
CA LEU A 263 3.49 -5.64 20.18
C LEU A 263 2.58 -4.73 21.00
N ASN A 264 1.41 -4.36 20.47
CA ASN A 264 0.47 -3.48 21.16
C ASN A 264 -0.19 -4.11 22.40
N GLN A 265 -0.24 -5.45 22.48
CA GLN A 265 -0.68 -6.19 23.67
C GLN A 265 0.33 -6.11 24.83
N GLN A 266 1.57 -5.69 24.59
CA GLN A 266 2.58 -5.54 25.62
C GLN A 266 2.33 -4.26 26.45
N PRO A 267 2.48 -4.33 27.79
CA PRO A 267 2.30 -3.18 28.66
C PRO A 267 3.40 -2.14 28.48
N ASP A 268 4.65 -2.59 28.38
CA ASP A 268 5.80 -1.74 28.05
C ASP A 268 5.88 -1.58 26.53
N LYS A 269 5.92 -0.33 26.09
CA LYS A 269 6.07 0.06 24.68
C LYS A 269 7.37 0.78 24.42
N HIS A 270 8.29 0.76 25.40
CA HIS A 270 9.62 1.35 25.31
C HIS A 270 9.53 2.77 24.76
N GLY A 271 8.98 3.72 25.51
CA GLY A 271 8.92 5.13 25.07
C GLY A 271 8.03 5.43 23.85
N LEU A 272 7.34 4.45 23.26
CA LEU A 272 6.41 4.64 22.16
C LEU A 272 4.96 4.64 22.67
N SER A 273 4.07 5.36 22.00
CA SER A 273 2.64 5.36 22.33
C SER A 273 1.93 4.09 21.85
N ARG A 274 2.31 3.60 20.67
CA ARG A 274 1.74 2.42 19.99
C ARG A 274 2.63 1.96 18.85
N TYR A 275 2.33 0.76 18.36
CA TYR A 275 2.87 0.21 17.12
C TYR A 275 1.84 0.29 15.99
N VAL A 276 2.30 0.59 14.78
CA VAL A 276 1.46 0.76 13.59
C VAL A 276 2.07 -0.02 12.43
N THR A 277 1.24 -0.51 11.53
CA THR A 277 1.67 -1.03 10.22
C THR A 277 0.81 -0.44 9.11
N LEU A 278 1.42 -0.27 7.94
CA LEU A 278 0.79 0.30 6.74
C LEU A 278 0.74 -0.77 5.66
N VAL A 279 -0.29 -1.62 5.71
CA VAL A 279 -0.43 -2.72 4.76
C VAL A 279 -1.02 -2.22 3.46
N HIS A 280 -0.38 -2.57 2.34
CA HIS A 280 -0.78 -2.15 1.00
C HIS A 280 -0.70 -3.28 -0.02
N THR A 281 -1.23 -3.05 -1.23
CA THR A 281 -1.23 -4.02 -2.33
C THR A 281 0.01 -4.00 -3.23
N GLU A 282 0.91 -3.02 -3.04
CA GLU A 282 2.06 -2.81 -3.93
C GLU A 282 3.33 -3.55 -3.45
N GLY A 283 4.48 -3.31 -4.11
CA GLY A 283 5.78 -3.94 -3.84
C GLY A 283 6.03 -5.25 -4.59
N CYS A 284 5.01 -6.11 -4.70
CA CYS A 284 5.05 -7.31 -5.53
C CYS A 284 4.66 -6.99 -6.98
N GLY A 285 5.64 -6.93 -7.88
CA GLY A 285 5.35 -6.82 -9.32
C GLY A 285 5.18 -5.40 -9.86
N VAL A 286 5.59 -4.36 -9.11
CA VAL A 286 5.70 -3.00 -9.66
C VAL A 286 6.70 -3.02 -10.82
N ALA A 287 6.20 -2.92 -12.04
CA ALA A 287 7.01 -3.13 -13.24
C ALA A 287 7.56 -1.82 -13.82
N MET A 288 6.86 -0.72 -13.62
CA MET A 288 7.23 0.55 -14.23
C MET A 288 8.14 1.37 -13.32
N PRO A 289 9.16 2.07 -13.87
CA PRO A 289 9.97 3.01 -13.12
C PRO A 289 9.13 4.06 -12.39
N THR A 290 8.17 4.70 -13.07
CA THR A 290 7.36 5.79 -12.49
C THR A 290 6.53 5.35 -11.28
N VAL A 291 5.90 4.18 -11.35
CA VAL A 291 5.13 3.60 -10.25
C VAL A 291 6.05 3.23 -9.08
N ARG A 292 7.24 2.72 -9.41
CA ARG A 292 8.25 2.34 -8.43
C ARG A 292 8.83 3.56 -7.73
N ASP A 293 9.08 4.64 -8.44
CA ASP A 293 9.62 5.88 -7.86
C ASP A 293 8.61 6.50 -6.88
N LEU A 294 7.32 6.53 -7.26
CA LEU A 294 6.24 6.95 -6.37
C LEU A 294 6.14 6.05 -5.13
N TYR A 295 6.20 4.74 -5.32
CA TYR A 295 6.22 3.76 -4.23
C TYR A 295 7.41 4.02 -3.29
N ASN A 296 8.62 4.14 -3.83
CA ASN A 296 9.84 4.33 -3.04
C ASN A 296 9.79 5.62 -2.23
N GLU A 297 9.37 6.71 -2.87
CA GLU A 297 9.23 8.01 -2.21
C GLU A 297 8.27 7.92 -1.03
N THR A 298 7.08 7.36 -1.27
CA THR A 298 6.07 7.20 -0.23
C THR A 298 6.56 6.32 0.93
N MET A 299 7.23 5.20 0.64
CA MET A 299 7.74 4.28 1.65
C MET A 299 8.87 4.89 2.49
N VAL A 300 9.80 5.62 1.85
CA VAL A 300 10.88 6.33 2.56
C VAL A 300 10.30 7.44 3.42
N SER A 301 9.38 8.25 2.90
CA SER A 301 8.72 9.32 3.65
C SER A 301 7.96 8.80 4.87
N TYR A 302 7.26 7.67 4.77
CA TYR A 302 6.64 7.03 5.93
C TYR A 302 7.65 6.54 6.96
N MET A 303 8.73 5.89 6.50
CA MET A 303 9.76 5.39 7.41
C MET A 303 10.46 6.52 8.17
N THR A 304 10.60 7.69 7.55
CA THR A 304 11.19 8.90 8.16
C THR A 304 10.16 9.93 8.60
N HIS A 305 8.90 9.52 8.78
CA HIS A 305 7.82 10.43 9.13
C HIS A 305 8.05 11.01 10.55
N PRO A 306 7.72 12.28 10.85
CA PRO A 306 7.96 12.89 12.16
C PRO A 306 7.39 12.10 13.36
N LEU A 307 6.25 11.42 13.15
CA LEU A 307 5.63 10.56 14.17
C LEU A 307 6.36 9.23 14.42
N VAL A 308 7.26 8.80 13.55
CA VAL A 308 7.94 7.50 13.66
C VAL A 308 9.18 7.68 14.53
N GLY A 309 9.10 7.22 15.78
CA GLY A 309 10.24 7.22 16.70
C GLY A 309 11.27 6.14 16.35
N CYS A 310 10.79 4.98 15.89
CA CYS A 310 11.62 3.94 15.30
C CYS A 310 10.78 3.08 14.35
N GLY A 311 11.41 2.57 13.30
CA GLY A 311 10.71 1.79 12.29
C GLY A 311 11.55 0.67 11.70
N LEU A 312 10.87 -0.35 11.19
CA LEU A 312 11.47 -1.53 10.59
C LEU A 312 10.77 -1.85 9.27
N PHE A 313 11.55 -2.17 8.24
CA PHE A 313 11.04 -2.76 7.00
C PHE A 313 10.86 -4.27 7.16
N LEU A 314 9.71 -4.77 6.71
CA LEU A 314 9.43 -6.21 6.65
C LEU A 314 9.25 -6.65 5.20
N GLU A 315 10.24 -7.37 4.68
CA GLU A 315 10.13 -8.04 3.39
C GLU A 315 9.51 -9.42 3.50
N HIS A 316 8.98 -9.91 2.39
CA HIS A 316 8.70 -11.33 2.21
C HIS A 316 9.97 -12.09 1.83
N GLY A 317 10.73 -11.55 0.86
CA GLY A 317 12.02 -12.05 0.36
C GLY A 317 12.03 -12.38 -1.14
N CYS A 318 10.88 -12.28 -1.83
CA CYS A 318 10.75 -12.61 -3.26
C CYS A 318 10.26 -11.45 -4.15
N GLU A 319 9.89 -10.33 -3.55
CA GLU A 319 9.51 -9.09 -4.21
C GLU A 319 10.69 -8.40 -4.90
N LYS A 320 10.38 -7.39 -5.72
CA LYS A 320 11.40 -6.53 -6.34
C LYS A 320 11.95 -5.49 -5.37
N THR A 321 11.16 -5.13 -4.35
CA THR A 321 11.41 -4.08 -3.36
C THR A 321 11.90 -4.67 -2.03
N HIS A 322 12.82 -5.63 -2.12
CA HIS A 322 13.43 -6.29 -0.95
C HIS A 322 14.25 -5.31 -0.09
N ASN A 323 14.66 -5.73 1.11
CA ASN A 323 15.33 -4.91 2.11
C ASN A 323 16.59 -4.23 1.56
N ASP A 324 17.46 -4.94 0.82
CA ASP A 324 18.64 -4.30 0.23
C ASP A 324 18.29 -3.21 -0.79
N TYR A 325 17.18 -3.39 -1.54
CA TYR A 325 16.69 -2.36 -2.45
C TYR A 325 16.22 -1.12 -1.68
N MET A 326 15.43 -1.30 -0.62
CA MET A 326 14.97 -0.19 0.23
C MET A 326 16.13 0.49 0.97
N ARG A 327 17.17 -0.26 1.37
CA ARG A 327 18.41 0.30 1.91
C ARG A 327 19.07 1.26 0.93
N HIS A 328 19.17 0.89 -0.34
CA HIS A 328 19.67 1.78 -1.38
C HIS A 328 18.77 3.01 -1.58
N GLN A 329 17.44 2.84 -1.54
CA GLN A 329 16.50 3.96 -1.66
C GLN A 329 16.60 4.98 -0.51
N LEU A 330 16.91 4.53 0.71
CA LEU A 330 17.24 5.41 1.84
C LEU A 330 18.53 6.20 1.58
N LEU A 331 19.61 5.50 1.19
CA LEU A 331 20.91 6.12 0.92
C LEU A 331 20.84 7.17 -0.19
N GLU A 332 20.15 6.86 -1.29
CA GLU A 332 19.93 7.79 -2.42
C GLU A 332 19.21 9.08 -2.00
N ARG A 333 18.42 9.01 -0.91
CA ARG A 333 17.67 10.14 -0.33
C ARG A 333 18.35 10.74 0.90
N GLY A 334 19.62 10.41 1.14
CA GLY A 334 20.40 10.95 2.27
C GLY A 334 19.88 10.50 3.64
N ARG A 335 19.22 9.35 3.72
CA ARG A 335 18.74 8.75 4.97
C ARG A 335 19.66 7.61 5.39
N ASP A 336 19.96 7.55 6.68
CA ASP A 336 20.84 6.54 7.26
C ASP A 336 20.09 5.21 7.50
N PRO A 337 20.46 4.11 6.80
CA PRO A 337 19.80 2.82 6.94
C PRO A 337 20.03 2.13 8.29
N GLU A 338 21.02 2.54 9.08
CA GLU A 338 21.27 1.98 10.42
C GLU A 338 20.22 2.45 11.44
N GLN A 339 19.49 3.53 11.11
CA GLN A 339 18.41 4.06 11.93
C GLN A 339 17.11 3.25 11.81
N VAL A 340 17.02 2.33 10.85
CA VAL A 340 15.84 1.48 10.62
C VAL A 340 16.16 0.00 10.84
N GLY A 341 15.13 -0.78 11.16
CA GLY A 341 15.20 -2.23 11.30
C GLY A 341 14.94 -2.96 9.99
N TRP A 342 15.37 -4.22 9.93
CA TRP A 342 15.21 -5.09 8.76
C TRP A 342 14.80 -6.49 9.20
N ALA A 343 13.61 -6.95 8.79
CA ALA A 343 13.17 -8.33 8.98
C ALA A 343 12.74 -8.95 7.66
N SER A 344 12.76 -10.28 7.58
CA SER A 344 12.47 -11.02 6.34
C SER A 344 11.75 -12.32 6.66
N VAL A 345 10.55 -12.49 6.13
CA VAL A 345 9.74 -13.69 6.37
C VAL A 345 10.48 -14.96 5.91
N GLN A 346 11.05 -14.96 4.71
CA GLN A 346 11.76 -16.12 4.17
C GLN A 346 13.12 -16.35 4.83
N ALA A 347 13.88 -15.29 5.13
CA ALA A 347 15.22 -15.45 5.73
C ALA A 347 15.15 -15.81 7.21
N ASP A 348 14.19 -15.25 7.95
CA ASP A 348 14.02 -15.48 9.39
C ASP A 348 13.46 -16.90 9.67
N GLY A 349 12.83 -17.55 8.68
CA GLY A 349 12.31 -18.91 8.81
C GLY A 349 10.81 -18.99 9.06
N GLY A 350 10.04 -18.16 8.36
CA GLY A 350 8.58 -18.19 8.37
C GLY A 350 7.95 -17.17 9.31
N ILE A 351 6.65 -17.31 9.53
CA ILE A 351 5.81 -16.29 10.19
C ILE A 351 6.22 -16.13 11.66
N GLY A 352 6.32 -17.23 12.40
CA GLY A 352 6.62 -17.17 13.84
C GLY A 352 8.00 -16.60 14.14
N ALA A 353 9.01 -16.99 13.35
CA ALA A 353 10.38 -16.53 13.53
C ALA A 353 10.55 -15.05 13.18
N SER A 354 9.94 -14.58 12.08
CA SER A 354 9.96 -13.16 11.71
C SER A 354 9.26 -12.27 12.73
N ILE A 355 8.12 -12.70 13.29
CA ILE A 355 7.46 -11.94 14.39
C ILE A 355 8.36 -11.88 15.63
N ALA A 356 8.99 -12.98 16.02
CA ALA A 356 9.92 -12.99 17.14
C ALA A 356 11.13 -12.07 16.90
N HIS A 357 11.68 -12.06 15.68
CA HIS A 357 12.76 -11.17 15.29
C HIS A 357 12.36 -9.69 15.39
N MET A 358 11.22 -9.29 14.82
CA MET A 358 10.71 -7.91 14.91
C MET A 358 10.53 -7.47 16.37
N ARG A 359 9.96 -8.34 17.22
CA ARG A 359 9.79 -8.04 18.65
C ARG A 359 11.12 -7.85 19.37
N GLY A 360 12.09 -8.74 19.12
CA GLY A 360 13.43 -8.63 19.68
C GLY A 360 14.12 -7.33 19.25
N TRP A 361 13.95 -6.92 18.00
CA TRP A 361 14.50 -5.65 17.49
C TRP A 361 13.93 -4.42 18.20
N PHE A 362 12.60 -4.34 18.37
CA PHE A 362 11.99 -3.21 19.08
C PHE A 362 12.36 -3.19 20.57
N ALA A 363 12.43 -4.35 21.22
CA ALA A 363 12.80 -4.45 22.64
C ALA A 363 14.26 -4.05 22.91
N ALA A 364 15.15 -4.23 21.93
CA ALA A 364 16.55 -3.85 22.04
C ALA A 364 16.83 -2.37 21.70
N ARG A 365 15.83 -1.62 21.21
CA ARG A 365 16.00 -0.23 20.79
C ARG A 365 15.89 0.68 22.00
N GLU A 366 16.90 1.52 22.22
CA GLU A 366 16.74 2.69 23.09
C GLU A 366 15.94 3.74 22.33
N THR A 367 14.71 3.93 22.77
CA THR A 367 13.84 5.03 22.36
C THR A 367 13.86 6.10 23.44
N ALA A 368 13.78 7.37 23.03
CA ALA A 368 13.69 8.47 23.98
C ALA A 368 12.48 8.26 24.91
N VAL A 369 12.64 8.63 26.19
CA VAL A 369 11.52 8.63 27.14
C VAL A 369 10.41 9.50 26.58
N PHE A 370 9.18 8.98 26.60
CA PHE A 370 7.99 9.71 26.16
C PHE A 370 7.78 10.93 27.06
N ALA A 371 8.30 12.08 26.62
CA ALA A 371 8.26 13.35 27.33
C ALA A 371 7.42 14.36 26.55
N THR A 372 6.80 15.30 27.27
CA THR A 372 5.90 16.28 26.66
C THR A 372 6.34 17.71 26.94
N GLU A 373 6.10 18.61 25.98
CA GLU A 373 6.35 20.05 26.10
C GLU A 373 5.16 20.87 25.57
N GLN A 374 5.11 22.17 25.88
CA GLN A 374 4.16 23.08 25.24
C GLN A 374 4.72 23.57 23.92
N ALA A 375 3.93 23.51 22.86
CA ALA A 375 4.29 23.96 21.52
C ALA A 375 3.24 24.91 20.94
N GLY A 376 3.68 25.85 20.11
CA GLY A 376 2.81 26.75 19.36
C GLY A 376 2.38 26.17 18.00
N LEU A 377 1.59 26.94 17.25
CA LEU A 377 1.15 26.57 15.90
C LEU A 377 2.29 26.46 14.88
N ASN A 378 3.45 27.06 15.14
CA ASN A 378 4.63 26.95 14.28
C ASN A 378 5.16 25.50 14.17
N ALA A 379 4.89 24.65 15.16
CA ALA A 379 5.25 23.24 15.14
C ALA A 379 4.17 22.35 14.51
N LEU A 380 2.99 22.91 14.17
CA LEU A 380 1.88 22.12 13.65
C LEU A 380 2.08 21.79 12.16
N ARG A 381 1.81 20.54 11.80
CA ARG A 381 1.86 20.03 10.41
C ARG A 381 0.49 19.46 10.05
N LEU A 382 -0.28 20.15 9.22
CA LEU A 382 -1.70 19.89 8.98
C LEU A 382 -1.97 19.52 7.52
N GLY A 383 -2.68 18.42 7.29
CA GLY A 383 -3.31 18.12 6.01
C GLY A 383 -4.73 18.68 5.97
N VAL A 384 -5.15 19.31 4.87
CA VAL A 384 -6.53 19.81 4.71
C VAL A 384 -7.10 19.37 3.36
N LEU A 385 -8.28 18.73 3.39
CA LEU A 385 -8.98 18.29 2.20
C LEU A 385 -10.50 18.35 2.38
N ALA A 386 -11.23 18.35 1.25
CA ALA A 386 -12.67 18.17 1.23
C ALA A 386 -13.11 17.10 0.22
N HIS A 387 -14.28 16.50 0.46
CA HIS A 387 -14.94 15.61 -0.49
C HIS A 387 -16.42 16.01 -0.66
N GLY A 388 -16.80 16.19 -1.93
CA GLY A 388 -18.11 16.70 -2.32
C GLY A 388 -18.17 18.22 -2.32
N ASP A 389 -19.39 18.77 -2.43
CA ASP A 389 -19.61 20.21 -2.54
C ASP A 389 -19.31 20.91 -1.21
N VAL A 390 -18.48 21.95 -1.26
CA VAL A 390 -18.04 22.72 -0.09
C VAL A 390 -18.84 24.03 0.00
N PRO A 391 -19.71 24.23 1.01
CA PRO A 391 -20.41 25.49 1.22
C PRO A 391 -19.45 26.66 1.46
N ASP A 392 -19.82 27.88 1.06
CA ASP A 392 -18.94 29.06 1.16
C ASP A 392 -18.50 29.36 2.61
N GLU A 393 -19.39 29.20 3.58
CA GLU A 393 -19.03 29.39 5.00
C GLU A 393 -18.04 28.33 5.49
N VAL A 394 -18.16 27.07 5.05
CA VAL A 394 -17.17 26.03 5.36
C VAL A 394 -15.82 26.36 4.71
N ALA A 395 -15.84 26.77 3.43
CA ALA A 395 -14.65 27.20 2.71
C ALA A 395 -13.95 28.38 3.42
N LYS A 396 -14.72 29.34 3.94
CA LYS A 396 -14.22 30.47 4.72
C LYS A 396 -13.59 30.02 6.05
N SER A 397 -14.24 29.13 6.79
CA SER A 397 -13.71 28.63 8.07
C SER A 397 -12.42 27.82 7.89
N LEU A 398 -12.38 26.92 6.90
CA LEU A 398 -11.17 26.16 6.57
C LEU A 398 -10.05 27.09 6.08
N ALA A 399 -10.35 28.09 5.26
CA ALA A 399 -9.35 29.05 4.79
C ALA A 399 -8.76 29.85 5.96
N GLN A 400 -9.59 30.25 6.93
CA GLN A 400 -9.13 30.94 8.13
C GLN A 400 -8.23 30.05 9.01
N LEU A 401 -8.56 28.76 9.18
CA LEU A 401 -7.69 27.79 9.85
C LEU A 401 -6.32 27.70 9.15
N VAL A 402 -6.31 27.46 7.84
CA VAL A 402 -5.08 27.34 7.03
C VAL A 402 -4.21 28.58 7.13
N ARG A 403 -4.77 29.78 6.92
CA ARG A 403 -4.02 31.03 7.02
C ARG A 403 -3.43 31.25 8.41
N THR A 404 -4.17 30.89 9.46
CA THR A 404 -3.71 31.06 10.85
C THR A 404 -2.49 30.18 11.13
N VAL A 405 -2.53 28.90 10.75
CA VAL A 405 -1.41 27.97 10.94
C VAL A 405 -0.18 28.41 10.13
N VAL A 406 -0.37 28.75 8.85
CA VAL A 406 0.74 29.18 7.97
C VAL A 406 1.33 30.51 8.45
N ALA A 407 0.52 31.48 8.86
CA ALA A 407 1.00 32.77 9.38
C ALA A 407 1.80 32.62 10.69
N ALA A 408 1.51 31.59 11.49
CA ALA A 408 2.29 31.26 12.67
C ALA A 408 3.60 30.49 12.36
N GLY A 409 3.86 30.16 11.09
CA GLY A 409 5.05 29.41 10.67
C GLY A 409 4.87 27.89 10.64
N GLY A 410 3.64 27.39 10.77
CA GLY A 410 3.31 25.97 10.64
C GLY A 410 3.30 25.50 9.19
N THR A 411 3.14 24.19 9.00
CA THR A 411 3.06 23.55 7.67
C THR A 411 1.63 23.14 7.37
N VAL A 412 1.09 23.53 6.22
CA VAL A 412 -0.21 23.06 5.72
C VAL A 412 -0.04 22.46 4.33
N VAL A 413 -0.53 21.25 4.14
CA VAL A 413 -0.51 20.56 2.85
C VAL A 413 -1.94 20.26 2.40
N LEU A 414 -2.26 20.56 1.13
CA LEU A 414 -3.54 20.20 0.52
C LEU A 414 -3.32 19.35 -0.74
N PRO A 415 -4.23 18.43 -1.08
CA PRO A 415 -4.15 17.72 -2.37
C PRO A 415 -4.48 18.68 -3.52
N GLN A 416 -3.70 18.65 -4.61
CA GLN A 416 -3.94 19.50 -5.79
C GLN A 416 -5.27 19.18 -6.50
N ARG A 417 -5.73 17.93 -6.49
CA ARG A 417 -7.05 17.56 -7.07
C ARG A 417 -8.08 17.40 -5.95
N ASN A 418 -8.49 18.52 -5.36
CA ASN A 418 -9.41 18.55 -4.23
C ASN A 418 -10.54 19.57 -4.43
N SER A 419 -11.74 19.27 -3.92
CA SER A 419 -12.93 20.14 -4.01
C SER A 419 -12.74 21.54 -3.41
N LEU A 420 -11.77 21.72 -2.50
CA LEU A 420 -11.40 23.05 -1.98
C LEU A 420 -10.81 23.97 -3.06
N LEU A 421 -10.15 23.43 -4.08
CA LEU A 421 -9.56 24.21 -5.16
C LEU A 421 -10.57 24.60 -6.24
N ASP A 422 -11.73 23.94 -6.28
CA ASP A 422 -12.79 24.17 -7.26
C ASP A 422 -13.74 25.33 -6.86
N GLY A 423 -13.69 25.79 -5.61
CA GLY A 423 -14.61 26.76 -5.03
C GLY A 423 -13.95 28.07 -4.54
N SER A 424 -14.62 28.75 -3.61
CA SER A 424 -14.16 30.03 -3.07
C SER A 424 -12.97 29.92 -2.10
N PHE A 425 -12.65 28.72 -1.62
CA PHE A 425 -11.59 28.49 -0.64
C PHE A 425 -10.22 28.95 -1.15
N TRP A 426 -9.80 28.56 -2.36
CA TRP A 426 -8.44 28.85 -2.83
C TRP A 426 -8.16 30.35 -2.91
N GLY A 427 -9.09 31.13 -3.48
CA GLY A 427 -8.97 32.58 -3.56
C GLY A 427 -8.95 33.28 -2.19
N ARG A 428 -9.36 32.60 -1.12
CA ARG A 428 -9.23 33.08 0.27
C ARG A 428 -7.87 32.74 0.88
N VAL A 429 -7.20 31.70 0.42
CA VAL A 429 -5.91 31.23 0.97
C VAL A 429 -4.71 31.80 0.22
N SER A 430 -4.77 31.88 -1.10
CA SER A 430 -3.65 32.33 -1.94
C SER A 430 -4.12 33.22 -3.11
N GLU A 431 -3.16 33.90 -3.75
CA GLU A 431 -3.37 34.71 -4.97
C GLU A 431 -2.69 34.10 -6.19
N VAL A 432 -1.84 33.09 -6.01
CA VAL A 432 -1.17 32.40 -7.12
C VAL A 432 -1.99 31.22 -7.61
N GLU A 433 -1.69 30.76 -8.82
CA GLU A 433 -2.27 29.53 -9.35
C GLU A 433 -1.90 28.31 -8.49
N GLY A 434 -2.89 27.48 -8.19
CA GLY A 434 -2.72 26.28 -7.37
C GLY A 434 -2.02 25.15 -8.13
N ARG A 435 -0.69 25.12 -8.08
CA ARG A 435 0.15 24.03 -8.61
C ARG A 435 0.83 23.24 -7.48
N ALA A 436 1.04 21.94 -7.69
CA ALA A 436 1.80 21.12 -6.75
C ALA A 436 3.19 21.71 -6.50
N THR A 437 3.54 21.76 -5.23
CA THR A 437 4.86 22.12 -4.72
C THR A 437 5.59 20.92 -4.14
N VAL A 438 4.88 19.85 -3.79
CA VAL A 438 5.45 18.57 -3.37
C VAL A 438 4.85 17.45 -4.22
N ALA A 439 5.66 16.46 -4.58
CA ALA A 439 5.19 15.27 -5.28
C ALA A 439 4.29 14.44 -4.35
N TYR A 440 3.57 13.48 -4.94
CA TYR A 440 2.75 12.55 -4.14
C TYR A 440 3.63 11.79 -3.15
N GLY A 441 3.34 11.93 -1.85
CA GLY A 441 4.06 11.26 -0.77
C GLY A 441 5.48 11.79 -0.51
N GLU A 442 5.88 12.90 -1.13
CA GLU A 442 7.13 13.59 -0.81
C GLU A 442 6.97 14.41 0.48
N THR A 443 7.96 14.34 1.37
CA THR A 443 7.95 15.09 2.63
C THR A 443 8.02 16.60 2.38
N ALA A 444 7.09 17.38 2.94
CA ALA A 444 7.15 18.84 2.91
C ALA A 444 8.24 19.34 3.88
N VAL A 445 9.43 19.66 3.37
CA VAL A 445 10.61 20.02 4.16
C VAL A 445 10.51 21.43 4.75
N PHE A 446 10.03 22.39 3.96
CA PHE A 446 9.94 23.79 4.38
C PHE A 446 8.57 24.06 5.02
N PRO A 447 8.49 24.84 6.11
CA PRO A 447 7.21 25.28 6.64
C PRO A 447 6.49 26.21 5.66
N GLY A 448 5.16 26.17 5.64
CA GLY A 448 4.33 26.99 4.77
C GLY A 448 3.16 26.24 4.14
N LEU A 449 2.60 26.82 3.09
CA LEU A 449 1.47 26.28 2.34
C LEU A 449 1.97 25.44 1.16
N HIS A 450 1.59 24.17 1.08
CA HIS A 450 1.94 23.28 -0.01
C HIS A 450 0.72 22.67 -0.68
N LEU A 451 0.84 22.43 -1.98
CA LEU A 451 -0.05 21.52 -2.70
C LEU A 451 0.70 20.24 -3.05
N MET A 452 0.11 19.09 -2.75
CA MET A 452 0.63 17.77 -3.09
C MET A 452 0.06 17.30 -4.42
N ASP A 453 0.90 16.79 -5.32
CA ASP A 453 0.43 16.12 -6.53
C ASP A 453 -0.51 14.95 -6.17
N THR A 454 -1.56 14.78 -6.96
CA THR A 454 -2.69 13.90 -6.66
C THR A 454 -3.03 13.08 -7.92
N PRO A 455 -2.32 11.98 -8.19
CA PRO A 455 -2.48 11.21 -9.41
C PRO A 455 -3.83 10.47 -9.49
N SER A 456 -4.54 10.36 -8.37
CA SER A 456 -5.84 9.69 -8.24
C SER A 456 -6.79 10.52 -7.39
N ARG A 457 -8.09 10.40 -7.64
CA ARG A 457 -9.16 11.01 -6.83
C ARG A 457 -9.72 10.06 -5.77
N HIS A 458 -9.13 8.87 -5.63
CA HIS A 458 -9.56 7.88 -4.64
C HIS A 458 -9.21 8.34 -3.22
N TRP A 459 -10.21 8.39 -2.34
CA TRP A 459 -10.08 8.89 -0.97
C TRP A 459 -8.88 8.33 -0.21
N THR A 460 -8.78 7.00 -0.09
CA THR A 460 -7.69 6.33 0.64
C THR A 460 -6.33 6.64 0.02
N GLU A 461 -6.21 6.73 -1.30
CA GLU A 461 -4.93 7.02 -1.94
C GLU A 461 -4.51 8.47 -1.69
N THR A 462 -5.45 9.41 -1.78
CA THR A 462 -5.17 10.81 -1.46
C THR A 462 -4.72 10.95 0.00
N LEU A 463 -5.37 10.27 0.95
CA LEU A 463 -4.95 10.26 2.35
C LEU A 463 -3.55 9.64 2.52
N THR A 464 -3.27 8.52 1.86
CA THR A 464 -1.96 7.87 1.92
C THR A 464 -0.84 8.77 1.40
N GLY A 465 -1.04 9.49 0.30
CA GLY A 465 -0.07 10.49 -0.17
C GLY A 465 0.06 11.64 0.81
N LEU A 466 -1.06 12.20 1.26
CA LEU A 466 -1.10 13.38 2.12
C LEU A 466 -0.42 13.13 3.47
N ALA A 467 -0.70 12.00 4.11
CA ALA A 467 -0.03 11.59 5.35
C ALA A 467 1.48 11.38 5.15
N ALA A 468 1.91 10.82 4.01
CA ALA A 468 3.33 10.67 3.70
C ALA A 468 4.08 12.00 3.57
N THR A 469 3.42 13.13 3.31
CA THR A 469 4.11 14.43 3.24
C THR A 469 4.62 14.92 4.60
N GLY A 470 4.41 14.15 5.66
CA GLY A 470 4.84 14.47 7.02
C GLY A 470 3.80 15.26 7.80
N VAL A 471 2.55 15.37 7.34
CA VAL A 471 1.49 15.99 8.15
C VAL A 471 1.12 15.07 9.30
N GLU A 472 0.80 15.67 10.43
CA GLU A 472 0.59 14.95 11.68
C GLU A 472 -0.88 14.85 12.07
N ILE A 473 -1.72 15.71 11.50
CA ILE A 473 -3.18 15.65 11.61
C ILE A 473 -3.77 16.00 10.24
N ILE A 474 -4.88 15.37 9.87
CA ILE A 474 -5.64 15.71 8.66
C ILE A 474 -7.03 16.19 9.06
N VAL A 475 -7.46 17.35 8.54
CA VAL A 475 -8.84 17.85 8.66
C VAL A 475 -9.54 17.68 7.32
N ALA A 476 -10.65 16.96 7.36
CA ALA A 476 -11.43 16.57 6.19
C ALA A 476 -12.87 17.06 6.28
N TYR A 477 -13.28 17.93 5.37
CA TYR A 477 -14.71 18.19 5.20
C TYR A 477 -15.38 17.12 4.33
N GLN A 478 -16.50 16.57 4.80
CA GLN A 478 -17.31 15.59 4.08
C GLN A 478 -18.71 16.14 3.85
N ALA A 479 -19.11 16.29 2.59
CA ALA A 479 -20.49 16.63 2.25
C ALA A 479 -21.45 15.42 2.40
N GLY A 480 -20.91 14.19 2.36
CA GLY A 480 -21.67 12.95 2.36
C GLY A 480 -21.44 12.10 3.61
N GLN A 481 -21.26 10.80 3.41
CA GLN A 481 -20.99 9.86 4.49
C GLN A 481 -19.51 9.92 4.93
N PRO A 482 -19.22 9.67 6.21
CA PRO A 482 -17.84 9.52 6.68
C PRO A 482 -17.08 8.47 5.85
N GLN A 483 -15.80 8.70 5.63
CA GLN A 483 -14.92 7.82 4.84
C GLN A 483 -13.86 7.18 5.74
N ALA A 484 -13.23 6.07 5.36
CA ALA A 484 -12.19 5.45 6.20
C ALA A 484 -11.07 6.45 6.56
N ALA A 485 -10.62 6.45 7.83
CA ALA A 485 -9.51 7.27 8.29
C ALA A 485 -8.15 6.65 7.91
N HIS A 486 -7.05 7.32 8.28
CA HIS A 486 -5.69 6.84 8.04
C HIS A 486 -5.13 6.11 9.29
N PRO A 487 -4.40 4.99 9.17
CA PRO A 487 -3.93 4.20 10.32
C PRO A 487 -2.80 4.85 11.14
N LEU A 488 -1.95 5.66 10.52
CA LEU A 488 -0.88 6.41 11.19
C LEU A 488 -1.36 7.79 11.67
N VAL A 489 -1.66 8.68 10.72
CA VAL A 489 -2.06 10.06 10.97
C VAL A 489 -3.55 10.18 11.36
N PRO A 490 -3.90 10.81 12.49
CA PRO A 490 -5.27 11.14 12.86
C PRO A 490 -6.02 11.94 11.77
N VAL A 491 -7.24 11.52 11.43
CA VAL A 491 -8.10 12.19 10.44
C VAL A 491 -9.38 12.66 11.13
N LEU A 492 -9.54 13.98 11.25
CA LEU A 492 -10.72 14.66 11.77
C LEU A 492 -11.71 14.90 10.64
N GLN A 493 -12.87 14.25 10.68
CA GLN A 493 -13.93 14.42 9.70
C GLN A 493 -15.00 15.36 10.22
N VAL A 494 -15.26 16.42 9.47
CA VAL A 494 -16.21 17.46 9.83
C VAL A 494 -17.26 17.60 8.74
N THR A 495 -18.47 17.98 9.13
CA THR A 495 -19.58 18.11 8.18
C THR A 495 -20.53 19.24 8.56
N THR A 496 -21.45 19.56 7.66
CA THR A 496 -22.63 20.39 7.95
C THR A 496 -23.85 19.49 8.09
N THR A 497 -24.86 19.89 8.85
CA THR A 497 -26.09 19.10 8.97
C THR A 497 -26.79 18.94 7.62
N GLN A 498 -26.91 17.70 7.13
CA GLN A 498 -27.77 17.36 5.98
C GLN A 498 -28.90 16.39 6.34
N PRO A 499 -30.07 16.45 5.67
CA PRO A 499 -31.16 15.51 5.89
C PRO A 499 -30.74 14.06 5.63
N GLY A 500 -30.94 13.17 6.62
CA GLY A 500 -30.65 11.74 6.50
C GLY A 500 -29.18 11.33 6.71
N GLN A 501 -28.31 12.28 7.09
CA GLN A 501 -26.90 12.00 7.37
C GLN A 501 -26.72 11.40 8.78
N GLN A 502 -25.96 10.31 8.88
CA GLN A 502 -25.58 9.75 10.18
C GLN A 502 -24.45 10.60 10.76
N THR A 503 -24.68 11.17 11.93
CA THR A 503 -23.80 12.19 12.52
C THR A 503 -22.85 11.66 13.59
N ALA A 504 -23.08 10.43 14.08
CA ALA A 504 -22.32 9.84 15.19
C ALA A 504 -20.84 9.57 14.87
N ASP A 505 -20.50 9.50 13.58
CA ASP A 505 -19.18 9.12 13.08
C ASP A 505 -18.34 10.33 12.62
N PHE A 506 -18.88 11.55 12.77
CA PHE A 506 -18.16 12.80 12.54
C PHE A 506 -17.57 13.34 13.84
N ASP A 507 -16.41 13.99 13.73
CA ASP A 507 -15.70 14.58 14.86
C ASP A 507 -16.23 15.98 15.22
N LEU A 508 -16.79 16.69 14.23
CA LEU A 508 -17.45 17.98 14.42
C LEU A 508 -18.55 18.19 13.39
N ILE A 509 -19.69 18.72 13.86
CA ILE A 509 -20.82 19.09 13.01
C ILE A 509 -21.03 20.59 13.12
N PHE A 510 -20.91 21.28 12.00
CA PHE A 510 -21.16 22.70 11.87
C PHE A 510 -22.67 22.98 11.96
N THR A 511 -23.13 23.26 13.19
CA THR A 511 -24.53 23.57 13.53
C THR A 511 -24.70 24.96 14.12
N ASP A 512 -23.65 25.51 14.73
CA ASP A 512 -23.65 26.84 15.36
C ASP A 512 -23.33 27.97 14.37
N ASP A 513 -23.20 29.21 14.86
CA ASP A 513 -22.79 30.37 14.06
C ASP A 513 -21.48 30.10 13.29
N PRO A 514 -21.47 30.24 11.94
CA PRO A 514 -20.29 30.09 11.10
C PRO A 514 -19.06 30.90 11.53
N ALA A 515 -19.26 32.01 12.25
CA ALA A 515 -18.17 32.80 12.80
C ALA A 515 -17.29 32.02 13.81
N ASN A 516 -17.83 30.99 14.46
CA ASN A 516 -17.14 30.21 15.48
C ASN A 516 -16.50 28.91 14.95
N TRP A 517 -16.86 28.47 13.75
CA TRP A 517 -16.44 27.17 13.21
C TRP A 517 -14.93 27.03 13.07
N ALA A 518 -14.22 28.08 12.66
CA ALA A 518 -12.76 28.05 12.53
C ALA A 518 -12.07 27.90 13.90
N ALA A 519 -12.58 28.54 14.94
CA ALA A 519 -12.06 28.42 16.30
C ALA A 519 -12.35 27.03 16.89
N ALA A 520 -13.56 26.50 16.67
CA ALA A 520 -13.91 25.14 17.08
C ALA A 520 -13.04 24.08 16.39
N LEU A 521 -12.80 24.23 15.09
CA LEU A 521 -11.85 23.40 14.34
C LEU A 521 -10.43 23.47 14.91
N MET A 522 -9.92 24.68 15.17
CA MET A 522 -8.60 24.84 15.75
C MET A 522 -8.52 24.13 17.11
N GLN A 523 -9.50 24.31 17.99
CA GLN A 523 -9.53 23.64 19.28
C GLN A 523 -9.52 22.11 19.15
N LEU A 524 -10.34 21.56 18.26
CA LEU A 524 -10.38 20.12 18.01
C LEU A 524 -9.04 19.58 17.47
N VAL A 525 -8.38 20.33 16.58
CA VAL A 525 -7.04 20.00 16.09
C VAL A 525 -6.03 19.98 17.23
N LEU A 526 -6.03 20.98 18.11
CA LEU A 526 -5.11 21.04 19.25
C LEU A 526 -5.41 20.01 20.34
N ASP A 527 -6.68 19.66 20.55
CA ASP A 527 -7.08 18.58 21.43
C ASP A 527 -6.61 17.23 20.92
N THR A 528 -6.69 17.02 19.61
CA THR A 528 -6.15 15.83 18.94
C THR A 528 -4.62 15.81 19.01
N ALA A 529 -3.97 16.95 18.73
CA ALA A 529 -2.51 17.12 18.81
C ALA A 529 -1.97 16.86 20.22
N SER A 530 -2.73 17.28 21.24
CA SER A 530 -2.43 17.05 22.65
C SER A 530 -2.82 15.66 23.14
N ARG A 531 -3.35 14.79 22.24
CA ARG A 531 -3.86 13.44 22.55
C ARG A 531 -5.00 13.43 23.57
N ARG A 532 -5.73 14.54 23.70
CA ARG A 532 -6.95 14.68 24.53
C ARG A 532 -8.22 14.23 23.80
N TYR A 533 -8.16 14.17 22.48
CA TYR A 533 -9.24 13.68 21.62
C TYR A 533 -8.71 12.61 20.66
N THR A 534 -9.50 11.56 20.44
CA THR A 534 -9.22 10.51 19.44
C THR A 534 -10.31 10.57 18.38
N PRO A 535 -9.97 10.71 17.09
CA PRO A 535 -10.99 10.77 16.05
C PRO A 535 -11.93 9.56 16.03
N CYS A 536 -13.22 9.80 15.79
CA CYS A 536 -14.30 8.82 15.89
C CYS A 536 -14.00 7.54 15.09
N LEU A 537 -13.66 7.68 13.81
CA LEU A 537 -13.39 6.53 12.93
C LEU A 537 -12.08 5.81 13.28
N ALA A 538 -11.08 6.53 13.76
CA ALA A 538 -9.85 5.92 14.26
C ALA A 538 -10.11 5.09 15.53
N ALA A 539 -10.94 5.59 16.45
CA ALA A 539 -11.36 4.86 17.65
C ALA A 539 -12.15 3.58 17.31
N GLN A 540 -12.94 3.61 16.24
CA GLN A 540 -13.67 2.45 15.72
C GLN A 540 -12.82 1.50 14.86
N LYS A 541 -11.54 1.81 14.64
CA LYS A 541 -10.63 1.08 13.74
C LYS A 541 -11.12 1.03 12.28
N LEU A 542 -11.93 2.01 11.87
CA LEU A 542 -12.36 2.21 10.48
C LEU A 542 -11.28 3.01 9.74
N VAL A 543 -10.14 2.36 9.54
CA VAL A 543 -8.96 2.92 8.87
C VAL A 543 -8.60 2.12 7.62
N ASP A 544 -8.02 2.77 6.64
CA ASP A 544 -7.59 2.15 5.39
C ASP A 544 -6.27 2.77 4.89
N PHE A 545 -5.52 2.01 4.09
CA PHE A 545 -4.23 2.44 3.53
C PHE A 545 -4.03 1.85 2.15
N GLN A 546 -3.81 2.71 1.15
CA GLN A 546 -3.64 2.26 -0.22
C GLN A 546 -2.66 3.16 -0.96
N LEU A 547 -1.57 2.56 -1.43
CA LEU A 547 -0.66 3.23 -2.34
C LEU A 547 -1.32 3.36 -3.72
N THR A 548 -1.21 4.56 -4.29
CA THR A 548 -1.59 4.78 -5.68
C THR A 548 -0.58 4.13 -6.62
N ARG A 549 -1.04 3.70 -7.80
CA ARG A 549 -0.13 3.28 -8.87
C ARG A 549 0.17 4.44 -9.84
N GLY A 550 -0.29 5.65 -9.55
CA GLY A 550 -0.11 6.77 -10.44
C GLY A 550 -0.94 6.66 -11.74
N LEU A 551 -0.73 7.59 -12.65
CA LEU A 551 -1.47 7.63 -13.93
C LEU A 551 -1.02 6.54 -14.93
N LEU A 552 0.22 6.05 -14.80
CA LEU A 552 0.79 5.00 -15.64
C LEU A 552 0.76 3.61 -14.96
N GLY A 553 0.07 3.49 -13.83
CA GLY A 553 0.04 2.27 -13.02
C GLY A 553 -0.66 1.08 -13.66
N ILE A 554 0.04 -0.04 -13.84
CA ILE A 554 -0.55 -1.32 -14.25
C ILE A 554 0.20 -2.51 -13.66
N SER A 555 -0.53 -3.60 -13.39
CA SER A 555 0.08 -4.91 -13.15
C SER A 555 0.46 -5.57 -14.47
N THR A 556 1.74 -5.86 -14.66
CA THR A 556 2.24 -6.65 -15.79
C THR A 556 2.27 -8.14 -15.46
#